data_AF-A0A2G6X8W8-F1
#
_entry.id   AF-A0A2G6X8W8-F1
#
_cell.length_a   1.000
_cell.length_b   1.000
_cell.length_c   1.000
_cell.angle_alpha   90.00
_cell.angle_beta   90.00
_cell.angle_gamma   90.00
#
_symmetry.space_group_name_H-M   'P 1'
#
loop_
_entity.id
_entity.type
_entity.pdbx_description
1 polymer ?
#
loop_
_entity_poly.entity_id
_entity_poly.type
_entity_poly.pdbx_seq_one_letter_code
_entity_poly.pdbx_strand_id
1 'polypeptide(L)'
;MPHTLNGTGTRYYGAREHDIGGTYITTKWIVLFGIPLVPLSSWRVYPMTEQQTVDHSHFHSRDVTHTGQVFHEQPVPLNWRQVLNVYAVAIPVVSVIGWLLLTALSRLSPR
;
A
#
# COMPACT_ATOMS: atom_id res chain seq x y z
N MET A 1 9.22 -7.16 2.79
CA MET A 1 8.35 -5.97 2.80
C MET A 1 8.64 -5.11 1.56
N PRO A 2 7.63 -4.42 0.98
CA PRO A 2 7.83 -3.55 -0.19
C PRO A 2 8.74 -2.37 0.13
N HIS A 3 9.48 -1.87 -0.86
CA HIS A 3 10.40 -0.76 -0.69
C HIS A 3 10.25 0.24 -1.84
N THR A 4 10.27 1.54 -1.51
CA THR A 4 10.17 2.63 -2.49
C THR A 4 11.25 3.68 -2.26
N LEU A 5 11.80 4.23 -3.35
CA LEU A 5 12.68 5.41 -3.36
C LEU A 5 11.96 6.48 -4.18
N ASN A 6 11.66 7.64 -3.58
CA ASN A 6 10.92 8.75 -4.21
C ASN A 6 9.58 8.34 -4.86
N GLY A 7 8.85 7.40 -4.24
CA GLY A 7 7.57 6.90 -4.76
C GLY A 7 7.70 5.89 -5.91
N THR A 8 8.92 5.48 -6.25
CA THR A 8 9.20 4.45 -7.27
C THR A 8 9.75 3.19 -6.60
N GLY A 9 9.29 2.01 -7.02
CA GLY A 9 9.71 0.74 -6.44
C GLY A 9 8.53 -0.21 -6.29
N THR A 10 8.36 -0.80 -5.11
CA THR A 10 7.23 -1.70 -4.83
C THR A 10 6.41 -1.24 -3.63
N ARG A 11 5.09 -1.38 -3.71
CA ARG A 11 4.18 -1.01 -2.61
C ARG A 11 2.95 -1.91 -2.55
N TYR A 12 2.40 -2.12 -1.36
CA TYR A 12 1.07 -2.71 -1.20
C TYR A 12 -0.03 -1.67 -1.43
N TYR A 13 -1.00 -2.00 -2.28
CA TYR A 13 -2.19 -1.17 -2.51
C TYR A 13 -3.47 -2.00 -2.52
N GLY A 14 -4.52 -1.39 -1.97
CA GLY A 14 -5.85 -1.95 -1.83
C GLY A 14 -5.95 -2.95 -0.68
N ALA A 15 -7.19 -3.14 -0.22
CA ALA A 15 -7.58 -4.18 0.72
C ALA A 15 -8.93 -4.74 0.29
N ARG A 16 -9.08 -6.07 0.25
CA ARG A 16 -10.34 -6.76 -0.08
C ARG A 16 -10.49 -8.03 0.75
N GLU A 17 -11.70 -8.58 0.80
CA GLU A 17 -12.01 -9.82 1.51
C GLU A 17 -11.67 -9.71 2.99
N HIS A 18 -12.20 -8.66 3.62
CA HIS A 18 -12.10 -8.47 5.06
C HIS A 18 -12.90 -9.56 5.76
N ASP A 19 -12.27 -10.25 6.71
CA ASP A 19 -12.92 -11.21 7.59
C ASP A 19 -13.17 -10.61 8.99
N ILE A 20 -14.01 -11.26 9.79
CA ILE A 20 -14.34 -10.88 11.18
C ILE A 20 -13.07 -10.81 12.04
N GLY A 21 -12.07 -11.64 11.74
CA GLY A 21 -10.75 -11.60 12.37
C GLY A 21 -9.82 -10.48 11.88
N GLY A 22 -10.29 -9.54 11.06
CA GLY A 22 -9.51 -8.42 10.52
C GLY A 22 -8.49 -8.80 9.45
N THR A 23 -8.54 -10.03 8.96
CA THR A 23 -7.70 -10.47 7.83
C THR A 23 -8.16 -9.80 6.54
N TYR A 24 -7.24 -9.53 5.63
CA TYR A 24 -7.57 -8.96 4.32
C TYR A 24 -6.55 -9.37 3.27
N ILE A 25 -6.93 -9.34 1.99
CA ILE A 25 -6.02 -9.49 0.86
C ILE A 25 -5.55 -8.11 0.41
N THR A 26 -4.23 -7.95 0.31
CA THR A 26 -3.59 -6.82 -0.36
C THR A 26 -2.83 -7.28 -1.61
N THR A 27 -2.47 -6.36 -2.50
CA THR A 27 -1.70 -6.65 -3.71
C THR A 27 -0.44 -5.82 -3.73
N LYS A 28 0.69 -6.45 -4.04
CA LYS A 28 1.98 -5.80 -4.25
C LYS A 28 2.06 -5.29 -5.69
N TRP A 29 2.49 -4.06 -5.85
CA TRP A 29 2.57 -3.39 -7.15
C TRP A 29 3.97 -2.88 -7.41
N ILE A 30 4.38 -2.85 -8.68
CA ILE A 30 5.38 -1.89 -9.13
C ILE A 30 4.72 -0.51 -9.17
N VAL A 31 5.36 0.47 -8.54
CA VAL A 31 4.87 1.84 -8.46
C VAL A 31 5.86 2.81 -9.09
N LEU A 32 5.35 3.85 -9.74
CA LEU A 32 6.13 4.97 -10.26
C LEU A 32 5.45 6.26 -9.79
N PHE A 33 6.18 7.13 -9.09
CA PHE A 33 5.61 8.34 -8.46
C PHE A 33 4.34 8.06 -7.63
N GLY A 34 4.26 6.89 -6.99
CA GLY A 34 3.10 6.45 -6.21
C GLY A 34 1.92 5.90 -7.02
N ILE A 35 2.01 5.86 -8.35
CA ILE A 35 0.97 5.28 -9.21
C ILE A 35 1.20 3.77 -9.34
N PRO A 36 0.22 2.91 -8.99
CA PRO A 36 0.34 1.47 -9.21
C PRO A 36 0.29 1.13 -10.70
N LEU A 37 1.38 0.55 -11.22
CA LEU A 37 1.52 0.23 -12.64
C LEU A 37 1.26 -1.25 -12.93
N VAL A 38 1.98 -2.14 -12.25
CA VAL A 38 1.94 -3.58 -12.53
C VAL A 38 1.68 -4.35 -11.23
N PRO A 39 0.61 -5.15 -11.14
CA PRO A 39 0.38 -6.03 -10.00
C PRO A 39 1.36 -7.21 -10.08
N LEU A 40 2.07 -7.47 -8.98
CA LEU A 40 3.06 -8.54 -8.92
C LEU A 40 2.52 -9.81 -8.24
N SER A 41 1.81 -9.66 -7.13
CA SER A 41 1.38 -10.77 -6.28
C SER A 41 0.37 -10.29 -5.25
N SER A 42 -0.60 -11.12 -4.88
CA SER A 42 -1.51 -10.84 -3.77
C SER A 42 -1.11 -11.60 -2.52
N TRP A 43 -1.38 -11.00 -1.36
CA TRP A 43 -0.99 -11.49 -0.04
C TRP A 43 -2.18 -11.38 0.89
N ARG A 44 -2.46 -12.44 1.65
CA ARG A 44 -3.41 -12.38 2.76
C ARG A 44 -2.65 -11.98 4.02
N VAL A 45 -3.07 -10.86 4.60
CA VAL A 45 -2.50 -10.29 5.82
C VAL A 45 -3.38 -10.71 6.99
N TYR A 46 -2.75 -11.28 8.01
CA TYR A 46 -3.39 -11.60 9.27
C TYR A 46 -3.00 -10.53 10.29
N PRO A 47 -3.95 -9.86 10.95
CA PRO A 47 -3.60 -9.02 12.08
C PRO A 47 -3.11 -9.95 13.18
N MET A 48 -1.88 -9.74 13.67
CA MET A 48 -1.53 -10.26 14.98
C MET A 48 -2.45 -9.55 15.96
N THR A 49 -3.44 -10.27 16.50
CA THR A 49 -4.10 -9.84 17.72
C THR A 49 -2.98 -9.60 18.72
N GLU A 50 -2.83 -8.35 19.14
CA GLU A 50 -1.97 -7.96 20.24
C GLU A 50 -2.44 -8.76 21.46
N GLN A 51 -1.90 -9.97 21.65
CA GLN A 51 -1.90 -10.58 22.96
C GLN A 51 -1.10 -9.63 23.81
N GLN A 52 -1.85 -8.87 24.60
CA GLN A 52 -1.39 -8.02 25.67
C GLN A 52 -0.23 -8.71 26.40
N THR A 53 1.01 -8.37 26.06
CA THR A 53 2.08 -8.46 27.04
C THR A 53 1.86 -7.29 27.99
N VAL A 54 1.00 -7.51 28.98
CA VAL A 54 1.09 -6.79 30.25
C VAL A 54 2.42 -7.22 30.85
N ASP A 55 3.51 -6.63 30.34
CA ASP A 55 4.83 -6.82 30.89
C ASP A 55 5.03 -5.75 31.95
N HIS A 56 4.68 -6.10 33.18
CA HIS A 56 5.03 -5.35 34.37
C HIS A 56 6.55 -5.43 34.59
N SER A 57 7.34 -4.73 33.78
CA SER A 57 8.75 -4.53 34.08
C SER A 57 9.16 -3.07 33.86
N HIS A 58 9.05 -2.33 34.95
CA HIS A 58 9.84 -1.13 35.19
C HIS A 58 11.33 -1.47 35.06
N PHE A 59 11.99 -1.16 33.94
CA PHE A 59 13.38 -0.71 33.99
C PHE A 59 13.87 -0.14 32.65
N HIS A 60 14.73 0.86 32.75
CA HIS A 60 15.38 1.58 31.66
C HIS A 60 15.87 0.70 30.51
N SER A 61 15.48 1.03 29.28
CA SER A 61 16.35 1.05 28.09
C SER A 61 15.69 1.88 26.98
N ARG A 62 16.32 3.02 26.65
CA ARG A 62 16.10 3.72 25.37
C ARG A 62 16.77 2.89 24.28
N ASP A 63 16.08 1.86 23.83
CA ASP A 63 16.41 1.24 22.55
C ASP A 63 15.30 1.57 21.57
N VAL A 64 15.66 2.29 20.51
CA VAL A 64 14.85 2.46 19.31
C VAL A 64 14.87 1.12 18.59
N THR A 65 14.21 0.13 19.19
CA THR A 65 13.99 -1.16 18.58
C THR A 65 13.05 -0.91 17.42
N HIS A 66 13.52 -1.16 16.20
CA HIS A 66 12.67 -1.36 15.04
C HIS A 66 11.57 -2.35 15.45
N THR A 67 10.40 -1.83 15.84
CA THR A 67 9.16 -2.59 15.95
C THR A 67 8.75 -2.93 14.53
N GLY A 68 9.51 -3.84 13.91
CA GLY A 68 9.09 -4.53 12.70
C GLY A 68 7.84 -5.28 13.10
N GLN A 69 6.69 -4.66 12.82
CA GLN A 69 5.39 -5.32 12.94
C GLN A 69 5.53 -6.63 12.16
N VAL A 70 5.66 -7.74 12.89
CA VAL A 70 5.70 -9.06 12.29
C VAL A 70 4.28 -9.28 11.80
N PHE A 71 4.06 -9.14 10.51
CA PHE A 71 2.80 -9.52 9.88
C PHE A 71 2.99 -10.93 9.34
N HIS A 72 2.09 -11.85 9.68
CA HIS A 72 2.00 -13.09 8.91
C HIS A 72 1.36 -12.75 7.56
N GLU A 73 2.16 -12.86 6.49
CA GLU A 73 1.72 -12.68 5.11
C GLU A 73 1.72 -14.03 4.39
N GLN A 74 0.54 -14.49 3.94
CA GLN A 74 0.42 -15.73 3.15
C GLN A 74 0.24 -15.37 1.67
N PRO A 75 1.07 -15.90 0.75
CA PRO A 75 0.89 -15.67 -0.67
C PRO A 75 -0.42 -16.32 -1.12
N VAL A 76 -1.20 -15.58 -1.92
CA VAL A 76 -2.45 -16.05 -2.52
C VAL A 76 -2.43 -15.79 -4.02
N PRO A 77 -3.21 -16.54 -4.83
CA PRO A 77 -3.38 -16.23 -6.25
C PRO A 77 -3.77 -14.77 -6.45
N LEU A 78 -3.31 -14.17 -7.55
CA LEU A 78 -3.53 -12.75 -7.82
C LEU A 78 -5.03 -12.43 -7.80
N ASN A 79 -5.43 -11.56 -6.88
CA ASN A 79 -6.83 -11.19 -6.69
C ASN A 79 -7.23 -10.12 -7.71
N TRP A 80 -7.65 -10.56 -8.91
CA TRP A 80 -8.05 -9.68 -10.00
C TRP A 80 -9.16 -8.70 -9.64
N ARG A 81 -10.07 -9.13 -8.77
CA ARG A 81 -11.14 -8.27 -8.24
C ARG A 81 -10.60 -7.10 -7.42
N GLN A 82 -9.50 -7.31 -6.68
CA GLN A 82 -8.82 -6.22 -5.99
C GLN A 82 -8.00 -5.36 -6.97
N VAL A 83 -7.29 -5.98 -7.91
CA VAL A 83 -6.52 -5.29 -8.97
C VAL A 83 -7.39 -4.30 -9.74
N LEU A 84 -8.56 -4.74 -10.18
CA LEU A 84 -9.53 -3.89 -10.88
C LEU A 84 -10.01 -2.71 -10.03
N ASN A 85 -10.27 -2.92 -8.73
CA ASN A 85 -10.67 -1.83 -7.84
C ASN A 85 -9.56 -0.77 -7.69
N VAL A 86 -8.29 -1.19 -7.61
CA VAL A 86 -7.16 -0.26 -7.53
C VAL A 86 -7.07 0.57 -8.80
N TYR A 87 -7.18 -0.04 -9.98
CA TYR A 87 -7.18 0.71 -11.24
C TYR A 87 -8.40 1.62 -11.42
N ALA A 88 -9.58 1.18 -10.97
CA ALA A 88 -10.80 2.00 -11.03
C ALA A 88 -10.66 3.31 -10.24
N VAL A 89 -9.79 3.36 -9.22
CA VAL A 89 -9.46 4.60 -8.49
C VAL A 89 -8.25 5.31 -9.08
N ALA A 90 -7.18 4.59 -9.43
CA ALA A 90 -5.94 5.19 -9.90
C ALA A 90 -6.11 5.91 -11.25
N ILE A 91 -6.85 5.32 -12.19
CA ILE A 91 -7.02 5.90 -13.54
C ILE A 91 -7.72 7.26 -13.50
N PRO A 92 -8.88 7.44 -12.82
CA PRO A 92 -9.51 8.75 -12.70
C PRO A 92 -8.59 9.80 -12.04
N VAL A 93 -7.89 9.43 -10.97
CA VAL A 93 -6.99 10.36 -10.25
C VAL A 93 -5.88 10.85 -11.18
N VAL A 94 -5.20 9.93 -11.88
CA VAL A 94 -4.13 10.28 -12.83
C VAL A 94 -4.68 11.12 -13.99
N SER A 95 -5.89 10.80 -14.47
CA SER A 95 -6.53 11.54 -15.56
C SER A 95 -6.84 12.99 -15.18
N VAL A 96 -7.37 13.22 -13.96
CA VAL A 96 -7.64 14.57 -13.45
C VAL A 96 -6.35 15.36 -13.26
N ILE A 97 -5.31 14.75 -12.68
CA ILE A 97 -4.00 15.40 -12.51
C ILE A 97 -3.41 15.77 -13.87
N GLY A 98 -3.42 14.85 -14.84
CA GLY A 98 -2.93 15.09 -16.19
C GLY A 98 -3.69 16.22 -16.88
N TRP A 99 -5.02 16.25 -16.78
CA TRP A 99 -5.84 17.33 -17.32
C TRP A 99 -5.51 18.69 -16.69
N LEU A 100 -5.38 18.76 -15.37
CA LEU A 100 -5.00 19.99 -14.67
C LEU A 100 -3.62 20.50 -15.10
N LEU A 101 -2.63 19.61 -15.24
CA LEU A 101 -1.29 19.98 -15.70
C LEU A 101 -1.31 20.49 -17.14
N LEU A 102 -2.01 19.81 -18.04
CA LEU A 102 -2.14 20.23 -19.43
C LEU A 102 -2.82 21.60 -19.54
N THR A 103 -3.90 21.82 -18.79
CA THR A 103 -4.59 23.11 -18.80
C THR A 103 -3.72 24.23 -18.22
N ALA A 104 -2.96 23.97 -17.15
CA ALA A 104 -2.01 24.94 -16.61
C ALA A 104 -0.90 25.28 -17.63
N LEU A 105 -0.30 24.26 -18.26
CA LEU A 105 0.75 24.45 -19.27
C LEU A 105 0.23 25.24 -20.48
N SER A 106 -0.99 24.97 -20.94
CA SER A 106 -1.60 25.71 -22.05
C SER A 106 -1.84 27.19 -21.74
N ARG A 107 -1.98 27.56 -20.46
CA ARG A 107 -2.13 28.95 -20.01
C ARG A 107 -0.80 29.69 -19.88
N LEU A 108 0.29 28.96 -19.68
CA LEU A 108 1.63 29.51 -19.49
C LEU A 108 2.42 29.68 -20.80
N SER A 109 1.98 29.06 -21.90
CA SER A 109 2.57 29.28 -23.22
C SER A 109 2.13 30.64 -23.78
N PRO A 110 3.00 31.64 -23.89
CA PRO A 110 2.69 32.84 -24.67
C PRO A 110 2.49 32.41 -26.14
N ARG A 111 1.42 32.92 -26.76
CA ARG A 111 1.20 32.80 -28.20
C ARG A 111 2.13 33.72 -28.97
#